data_AF-A0A2V4BI29-F1
#
_entry.id   AF-A0A2V4BI29-F1
#
_cell.length_a   1.000
_cell.length_b   1.000
_cell.length_c   1.000
_cell.angle_alpha   90.00
_cell.angle_beta   90.00
_cell.angle_gamma   90.00
#
_symmetry.space_group_name_H-M   'P 1'
#
loop_
_entity.id
_entity.type
_entity.pdbx_description
1 polymer ?
#
loop_
_entity_poly.entity_id
_entity_poly.type
_entity_poly.pdbx_seq_one_letter_code
_entity_poly.pdbx_strand_id
1 'polypeptide(L)'
;VTLTPLSLDTDTDGDTLSITSINGTALTPGTAQVIAVTNGTVNITAAGVITFTPALNFNSATPVSIPYVITDGTTTATANELITVTPVNDAPVAVDDNYTVAEEGTV
;
A
#
# COMPACT_ATOMS: atom_id res chain seq x y z
N VAL A 1 5.80 -1.28 -0.52
CA VAL A 1 6.31 -1.58 0.85
C VAL A 1 5.88 -2.99 1.23
N THR A 2 6.72 -3.78 1.90
CA THR A 2 6.34 -5.10 2.43
C THR A 2 5.62 -4.94 3.76
N LEU A 3 4.49 -5.63 3.92
CA LEU A 3 3.70 -5.62 5.14
C LEU A 3 3.94 -6.90 5.93
N THR A 4 3.94 -6.80 7.26
CA THR A 4 4.07 -7.95 8.16
C THR A 4 3.01 -7.87 9.27
N PRO A 5 1.72 -8.09 8.95
CA PRO A 5 0.63 -7.79 9.89
C PRO A 5 0.73 -8.58 11.20
N LEU A 6 1.26 -9.80 11.13
CA LEU A 6 1.38 -10.69 12.30
C LEU A 6 2.54 -10.36 13.24
N SER A 7 3.46 -9.45 12.89
CA SER A 7 4.68 -9.21 13.67
C SER A 7 4.43 -8.73 15.11
N LEU A 8 3.23 -8.20 15.38
CA LEU A 8 2.81 -7.72 16.69
C LEU A 8 1.61 -8.49 17.25
N ASP A 9 1.17 -9.54 16.56
CA ASP A 9 0.05 -10.37 16.99
C ASP A 9 0.58 -11.58 17.77
N THR A 10 -0.09 -11.92 18.87
CA THR A 10 0.27 -13.05 19.73
C THR A 10 -0.96 -13.86 20.06
N ASP A 11 -0.78 -15.18 20.11
CA ASP A 11 -1.76 -16.10 20.67
C ASP A 11 -1.38 -16.49 22.10
N THR A 12 -2.37 -16.67 22.98
CA THR A 12 -2.11 -17.01 24.40
C THR A 12 -1.72 -18.48 24.58
N ASP A 13 -2.26 -19.35 23.73
CA ASP A 13 -2.00 -20.79 23.73
C ASP A 13 -0.76 -21.16 22.90
N GLY A 14 -0.22 -20.20 22.14
CA GLY A 14 0.99 -20.32 21.33
C GLY A 14 0.74 -20.90 19.94
N ASP A 15 -0.52 -20.92 19.50
CA ASP A 15 -0.89 -21.40 18.17
C ASP A 15 -0.35 -20.51 17.06
N THR A 16 -0.08 -21.11 15.90
CA THR A 16 0.43 -20.37 14.74
C THR A 16 -0.68 -19.55 14.11
N LEU A 17 -0.51 -18.23 14.12
CA LEU A 17 -1.45 -17.30 13.50
C LEU A 17 -1.30 -17.27 11.98
N SER A 18 -2.43 -17.13 11.29
CA SER A 18 -2.48 -16.93 9.84
C SER A 18 -3.54 -15.91 9.47
N ILE A 19 -3.33 -15.18 8.36
CA ILE A 19 -4.27 -14.15 7.88
C ILE A 19 -5.31 -14.82 6.98
N THR A 20 -6.60 -14.62 7.29
CA THR A 20 -7.72 -15.18 6.55
C THR A 20 -8.36 -14.18 5.59
N SER A 21 -8.31 -12.89 5.90
CA SER A 21 -8.83 -11.85 5.00
C SER A 21 -8.10 -10.51 5.17
N ILE A 22 -8.09 -9.72 4.09
CA ILE A 22 -7.61 -8.34 4.06
C ILE A 22 -8.66 -7.48 3.38
N ASN A 23 -9.01 -6.35 3.99
CA ASN A 23 -10.04 -5.43 3.51
C ASN A 23 -11.36 -6.13 3.15
N GLY A 24 -11.76 -7.13 3.96
CA GLY A 24 -12.96 -7.94 3.74
C GLY A 24 -12.86 -8.97 2.60
N THR A 25 -11.72 -9.08 1.92
CA THR A 25 -11.48 -10.08 0.88
C THR A 25 -10.78 -11.30 1.47
N ALA A 26 -11.39 -12.48 1.33
CA ALA A 26 -10.80 -13.73 1.79
C ALA A 26 -9.52 -14.07 1.01
N LEU A 27 -8.49 -14.49 1.73
CA LEU A 27 -7.24 -14.95 1.15
C LEU A 27 -7.32 -16.44 0.82
N THR A 28 -6.74 -16.83 -0.31
CA THR A 28 -6.59 -18.22 -0.72
C THR A 28 -5.10 -18.58 -0.67
N PRO A 29 -4.66 -19.41 0.29
CA PRO A 29 -3.26 -19.81 0.41
C PRO A 29 -2.72 -20.38 -0.90
N GLY A 30 -1.47 -20.04 -1.24
CA GLY A 30 -0.84 -20.50 -2.48
C GLY A 30 -1.26 -19.76 -3.75
N THR A 31 -2.19 -18.79 -3.67
CA THR A 31 -2.68 -18.04 -4.82
C THR A 31 -2.26 -16.58 -4.73
N ALA A 32 -1.75 -16.04 -5.84
CA ALA A 32 -1.50 -14.60 -5.92
C ALA A 32 -2.82 -13.84 -6.00
N GLN A 33 -2.97 -12.79 -5.20
CA GLN A 33 -4.19 -11.98 -5.15
C GLN A 33 -3.83 -10.49 -5.16
N VAL A 34 -4.68 -9.69 -5.80
CA VAL A 34 -4.58 -8.23 -5.78
C VAL A 34 -5.89 -7.69 -5.22
N ILE A 35 -5.80 -6.94 -4.13
CA ILE A 35 -6.94 -6.39 -3.39
C ILE A 35 -6.86 -4.87 -3.51
N ALA A 36 -7.86 -4.29 -4.16
CA ALA A 36 -8.01 -2.84 -4.20
C ALA A 36 -8.40 -2.32 -2.81
N VAL A 37 -7.72 -1.28 -2.37
CA VAL A 37 -8.02 -0.56 -1.13
C VAL A 37 -8.11 0.93 -1.44
N THR A 38 -8.62 1.72 -0.50
CA THR A 38 -8.63 3.17 -0.68
C THR A 38 -7.20 3.68 -0.85
N ASN A 39 -6.96 4.43 -1.94
CA ASN A 39 -5.67 5.06 -2.27
C ASN A 39 -4.49 4.11 -2.51
N GLY A 40 -4.74 2.84 -2.86
CA GLY A 40 -3.68 1.92 -3.24
C GLY A 40 -4.15 0.50 -3.52
N THR A 41 -3.20 -0.42 -3.56
CA THR A 41 -3.45 -1.84 -3.77
C THR A 41 -2.61 -2.67 -2.80
N VAL A 42 -3.22 -3.72 -2.25
CA VAL A 42 -2.50 -4.77 -1.53
C VAL A 42 -2.27 -5.93 -2.48
N ASN A 43 -1.01 -6.33 -2.64
CA ASN A 43 -0.60 -7.43 -3.51
C ASN A 43 -0.08 -8.57 -2.64
N ILE A 44 -0.63 -9.75 -2.84
CA ILE A 44 -0.27 -10.98 -2.14
C ILE A 44 0.32 -11.94 -3.18
N THR A 45 1.53 -12.43 -2.92
CA THR A 45 2.16 -13.46 -3.76
C THR A 45 1.68 -14.86 -3.39
N ALA A 46 1.87 -15.85 -4.27
CA ALA A 46 1.59 -17.26 -3.94
C ALA A 46 2.37 -17.77 -2.72
N ALA A 47 3.52 -17.16 -2.41
CA ALA A 47 4.32 -17.46 -1.22
C ALA A 47 3.78 -16.78 0.06
N GLY A 48 2.69 -16.01 -0.01
CA GLY A 48 2.11 -15.29 1.12
C GLY A 48 2.78 -13.96 1.44
N VAL A 49 3.74 -13.49 0.64
CA VAL A 49 4.33 -12.15 0.82
C VAL A 49 3.28 -11.10 0.48
N ILE A 50 3.00 -10.21 1.44
CA ILE A 50 2.02 -9.13 1.33
C ILE A 50 2.77 -7.81 1.12
N THR A 51 2.35 -7.03 0.12
CA THR A 51 2.92 -5.71 -0.17
C THR A 51 1.82 -4.69 -0.41
N PHE A 52 2.07 -3.44 -0.05
CA PHE A 52 1.22 -2.31 -0.38
C PHE A 52 1.88 -1.39 -1.41
N THR A 53 1.10 -1.00 -2.41
CA THR A 53 1.46 -0.06 -3.47
C THR A 53 0.48 1.11 -3.42
N PRO A 54 0.90 2.31 -2.97
CA PRO A 54 0.08 3.50 -3.01
C PRO A 54 -0.35 3.86 -4.44
N ALA A 55 -1.47 4.56 -4.58
CA ALA A 55 -1.85 5.18 -5.85
C ALA A 55 -0.81 6.23 -6.29
N LEU A 56 -0.71 6.48 -7.60
CA LEU A 56 0.20 7.48 -8.14
C LEU A 56 -0.11 8.87 -7.56
N ASN A 57 0.94 9.61 -7.17
CA ASN A 57 0.85 10.94 -6.56
C ASN A 57 0.03 11.00 -5.25
N PHE A 58 -0.26 9.85 -4.63
CA PHE A 58 -0.90 9.81 -3.34
C PHE A 58 0.12 9.93 -2.22
N ASN A 59 -0.17 10.82 -1.28
CA ASN A 59 0.52 10.97 -0.01
C ASN A 59 -0.55 11.12 1.09
N SER A 60 -0.21 10.74 2.32
CA SER A 60 -1.15 10.78 3.43
C SER A 60 -0.54 11.50 4.64
N ALA A 61 -1.28 12.47 5.18
CA ALA A 61 -0.95 13.11 6.45
C ALA A 61 -1.37 12.25 7.65
N THR A 62 -2.39 11.42 7.47
CA THR A 62 -2.86 10.42 8.44
C THR A 62 -2.58 9.00 7.91
N PRO A 63 -2.43 8.00 8.79
CA PRO A 63 -2.27 6.62 8.36
C PRO A 63 -3.51 6.12 7.61
N VAL A 64 -3.29 5.44 6.49
CA VAL A 64 -4.29 4.60 5.83
C VAL A 64 -4.49 3.36 6.68
N SER A 65 -5.73 3.07 7.04
CA SER A 65 -6.09 1.89 7.84
C SER A 65 -6.66 0.79 6.96
N ILE A 66 -6.06 -0.39 7.02
CA ILE A 66 -6.48 -1.57 6.26
C ILE A 66 -6.83 -2.68 7.26
N PRO A 67 -8.12 -3.06 7.40
CA PRO A 67 -8.50 -4.11 8.33
C PRO A 67 -8.06 -5.48 7.81
N TYR A 68 -7.63 -6.35 8.71
CA TYR A 68 -7.31 -7.74 8.42
C TYR A 68 -7.87 -8.66 9.52
N VAL A 69 -8.10 -9.93 9.17
CA VAL A 69 -8.57 -10.96 10.09
C VAL A 69 -7.53 -12.06 10.17
N ILE A 70 -7.22 -12.50 11.39
CA ILE A 70 -6.31 -13.61 11.68
C ILE A 70 -7.06 -14.78 12.31
N THR A 71 -6.46 -15.96 12.27
CA THR A 71 -6.95 -17.16 12.95
C THR A 71 -5.81 -17.97 13.53
N ASP A 72 -6.08 -18.61 14.67
CA ASP A 72 -5.27 -19.68 15.28
C ASP A 72 -5.69 -21.08 14.78
N GLY A 73 -6.74 -21.19 13.95
CA GLY A 73 -7.35 -22.44 13.48
C GLY A 73 -8.64 -22.84 14.22
N THR A 74 -8.91 -22.21 15.35
CA THR A 74 -10.10 -22.38 16.21
C THR A 74 -10.94 -21.11 16.29
N THR A 75 -10.29 -19.97 16.52
CA THR A 75 -10.93 -18.65 16.67
C THR A 75 -10.35 -17.64 15.69
N THR A 76 -10.98 -16.45 15.63
CA THR A 76 -10.56 -15.36 14.75
C THR A 76 -10.51 -14.04 15.48
N ALA A 77 -9.56 -13.18 15.12
CA ALA A 77 -9.45 -11.81 15.61
C ALA A 77 -9.28 -10.82 14.46
N THR A 78 -9.69 -9.57 14.68
CA THR A 78 -9.60 -8.49 13.70
C THR A 78 -8.66 -7.41 14.20
N ALA A 79 -7.82 -6.89 13.30
CA ALA A 79 -6.90 -5.79 13.56
C ALA A 79 -6.76 -4.89 12.32
N ASN A 80 -5.94 -3.85 12.41
CA ASN A 80 -5.73 -2.87 11.34
C ASN A 80 -4.24 -2.67 11.10
N GLU A 81 -3.84 -2.76 9.83
CA GLU A 81 -2.53 -2.31 9.37
C GLU A 81 -2.60 -0.80 9.11
N LEU A 82 -1.65 -0.03 9.65
CA LEU A 82 -1.62 1.43 9.59
C LEU A 82 -0.42 1.91 8.75
N ILE A 83 -0.70 2.54 7.60
CA ILE A 83 0.33 2.87 6.62
C ILE A 83 0.34 4.38 6.36
N THR A 84 1.48 5.04 6.56
CA THR A 84 1.68 6.45 6.17
C THR A 84 2.47 6.53 4.86
N VAL A 85 1.94 7.27 3.88
CA VAL A 85 2.60 7.47 2.58
C VAL A 85 3.21 8.86 2.52
N THR A 86 4.55 8.94 2.55
CA THR A 86 5.27 10.21 2.50
C THR A 86 5.38 10.73 1.06
N PRO A 87 5.18 12.04 0.82
CA PRO A 87 5.39 12.62 -0.49
C PRO A 87 6.85 12.55 -0.91
N VAL A 88 7.08 12.45 -2.23
CA VAL A 88 8.40 12.60 -2.85
C VAL A 88 8.34 13.84 -3.74
N ASN A 89 9.34 14.71 -3.66
CA ASN A 89 9.40 15.93 -4.45
C ASN A 89 9.97 15.63 -5.85
N ASP A 90 9.20 15.95 -6.90
CA ASP A 90 9.66 15.86 -8.29
C ASP A 90 10.52 17.07 -8.70
N ALA A 91 11.50 16.85 -9.58
CA ALA A 91 12.35 17.92 -10.10
C ALA A 91 11.60 18.77 -11.15
N PRO A 92 11.84 20.10 -11.20
CA PRO A 92 11.28 20.93 -12.26
C PRO A 92 11.84 20.50 -13.63
N VAL A 93 10.98 20.49 -14.65
CA VAL A 93 11.36 20.26 -16.05
C VAL A 93 11.28 21.59 -16.79
N ALA A 94 12.42 22.11 -17.23
CA ALA A 94 12.47 23.29 -18.09
C ALA A 94 12.25 22.90 -19.56
N VAL A 95 11.60 23.77 -20.32
CA VAL A 95 11.40 23.66 -21.78
C VAL A 95 11.98 24.92 -22.40
N ASP A 96 12.65 24.79 -23.55
CA ASP A 96 13.29 25.93 -24.22
C ASP A 96 12.26 26.96 -24.66
N ASP A 97 12.44 28.21 -24.23
CA ASP A 97 11.68 29.34 -24.72
C ASP A 97 12.38 29.93 -25.95
N ASN A 98 11.81 29.70 -27.14
CA ASN A 98 12.32 30.24 -28.39
C ASN A 98 11.66 31.59 -28.72
N TYR A 99 12.45 32.66 -28.72
CA TYR A 99 12.03 33.96 -29.22
C TYR A 99 12.83 34.32 -30.46
N THR A 100 12.14 34.83 -31.48
CA THR A 100 12.76 35.49 -32.63
C THR A 100 12.33 36.94 -32.63
N VAL A 101 13.30 37.84 -32.57
CA VAL A 101 13.07 39.29 -32.68
C VAL A 101 13.48 39.73 -34.08
N ALA A 102 12.59 40.45 -34.78
CA ALA A 102 12.98 41.12 -36.02
C ALA A 102 13.93 42.27 -35.66
N GLU A 103 14.93 42.54 -36.50
CA GLU A 103 15.92 43.60 -36.28
C GLU A 103 15.31 45.01 -36.05
N GLU A 104 14.04 45.20 -36.45
CA GLU A 104 13.26 46.43 -36.30
C GLU A 104 12.16 46.35 -35.21
N GLY A 105 12.11 45.27 -34.41
CA GLY A 105 11.11 45.07 -33.37
C GLY A 105 11.74 44.96 -31.98
N THR A 106 11.17 45.62 -30.98
CA THR A 106 11.50 45.35 -29.58
C THR A 106 10.70 44.14 -29.11
N VAL A 107 11.32 43.25 -28.32
CA VAL A 107 10.64 42.16 -27.58
C VAL A 107 9.72 42.74 -26.51
#